data_AF-E3LSX4-F1
#
_entry.id   AF-E3LSX4-F1
#
_cell.length_a   1.000
_cell.length_b   1.000
_cell.length_c   1.000
_cell.angle_alpha   90.00
_cell.angle_beta   90.00
_cell.angle_gamma   90.00
#
_symmetry.space_group_name_H-M   'P 1'
#
loop_
_entity.id
_entity.type
_entity.pdbx_description
1 polymer ?
#
loop_
_entity_poly.entity_id
_entity_poly.type
_entity_poly.pdbx_seq_one_letter_code
_entity_poly.pdbx_strand_id
1 'polypeptide(L)'
;MQSHTFTRSRGVPIYMNGSVSHQRLYDRLSEPSTSRQLPRSISLAPTGQRGSNRREREHVDNSLPSTFIPRFHDESAVRRMTYRQIPGTDIRISKIGFGAAAIGGMFGNVEDSITKIVETAIKQGINYIDTGYWYSQSRSESILGKALSKIPRKSYYISTKVGRFELDYARTFDFRADKILESLTNSLKRLQLTYIDICYVQIHDADFAPNESIVLYETLQALEMAKSSGKIRHIGLTGYPLGKLVHIIDCSSTKIDFVMTYCKGTLNNNALGQFTAWFQTHNIAIINSGALCWGLLTEKGPPPWHPASDEIREACLAATTYCSVGSYFFQHLIFVYLQSKNISISKLALDYALNFPNIICCLVGMDSVQQVMDNLELANYTKITDVEQRVRDRIMRRYLDRLENAGWEGVDVAQYWKKLKKLGLTALATHRHSSVESLASTLNGFSLYSSNSSSELRTPRRRRPF
;
A
#
# COMPACT_ATOMS: atom_id res chain seq x y z
N MET A 1 39.38 62.90 -0.86
CA MET A 1 39.70 62.23 0.42
C MET A 1 38.50 62.38 1.34
N GLN A 2 37.98 61.23 1.82
CA GLN A 2 37.34 60.98 3.13
C GLN A 2 36.24 61.95 3.60
N SER A 3 34.97 61.56 3.51
CA SER A 3 34.20 60.69 4.42
C SER A 3 33.70 61.42 5.68
N HIS A 4 32.40 61.73 5.69
CA HIS A 4 31.67 62.22 6.85
C HIS A 4 31.02 61.07 7.61
N THR A 5 31.30 61.01 8.91
CA THR A 5 30.61 60.22 9.93
C THR A 5 29.47 61.03 10.52
N PHE A 6 28.27 60.45 10.59
CA PHE A 6 27.23 60.89 11.53
C PHE A 6 26.61 59.67 12.25
N THR A 7 26.33 59.91 13.52
CA THR A 7 26.02 59.00 14.62
C THR A 7 24.68 58.26 14.48
N ARG A 8 24.67 56.97 14.85
CA ARG A 8 23.50 56.09 14.92
C ARG A 8 22.73 56.24 16.24
N SER A 9 21.40 56.26 16.14
CA SER A 9 20.47 55.93 17.21
C SER A 9 19.48 54.84 16.74
N ARG A 10 19.11 53.94 17.67
CA ARG A 10 18.05 52.91 17.64
C ARG A 10 18.32 51.64 16.81
N GLY A 11 18.38 50.50 17.50
CA GLY A 11 18.36 49.16 16.91
C GLY A 11 17.35 48.27 17.64
N VAL A 12 16.31 47.86 16.91
CA VAL A 12 15.45 46.70 17.22
C VAL A 12 16.17 45.46 16.63
N PRO A 13 16.39 44.38 17.37
CA PRO A 13 17.07 43.20 16.82
C PRO A 13 16.09 42.36 15.98
N ILE A 14 16.41 42.25 14.69
CA ILE A 14 15.91 41.23 13.77
C ILE A 14 16.66 39.93 14.08
N TYR A 15 15.96 38.88 14.51
CA TYR A 15 16.54 37.54 14.65
C TYR A 15 16.61 36.86 13.28
N MET A 16 17.81 36.75 12.72
CA MET A 16 18.15 35.81 11.65
C MET A 16 18.75 34.52 12.23
N ASN A 17 18.31 33.39 11.68
CA ASN A 17 18.98 32.10 11.54
C ASN A 17 19.68 31.48 12.75
N GLY A 18 18.98 30.53 13.38
CA GLY A 18 19.58 29.37 14.05
C GLY A 18 19.30 28.11 13.24
N SER A 19 20.31 27.62 12.53
CA SER A 19 20.35 26.29 11.90
C SER A 19 20.18 25.20 12.97
N VAL A 20 18.96 24.69 13.12
CA VAL A 20 18.73 23.46 13.90
C VAL A 20 19.02 22.29 12.97
N SER A 21 20.08 21.53 13.26
CA SER A 21 20.45 20.35 12.47
C SER A 21 19.28 19.36 12.42
N HIS A 22 18.66 19.22 11.26
CA HIS A 22 17.52 18.33 11.00
C HIS A 22 17.83 16.83 11.22
N GLN A 23 19.11 16.47 11.41
CA GLN A 23 19.55 15.13 11.81
C GLN A 23 18.88 14.62 13.11
N ARG A 24 18.62 15.51 14.08
CA ARG A 24 18.12 15.10 15.42
C ARG A 24 16.65 14.65 15.46
N LEU A 25 15.87 14.95 14.43
CA LEU A 25 14.50 14.42 14.28
C LEU A 25 14.52 13.01 13.68
N TYR A 26 15.50 12.72 12.82
CA TYR A 26 15.67 11.43 12.16
C TYR A 26 16.07 10.33 13.17
N ASP A 27 16.99 10.65 14.10
CA ASP A 27 17.44 9.72 15.12
C ASP A 27 16.39 9.43 16.21
N ARG A 28 15.32 10.24 16.31
CA ARG A 28 14.20 10.01 17.24
C ARG A 28 13.05 9.20 16.64
N LEU A 29 13.08 8.93 15.33
CA LEU A 29 12.11 8.11 14.61
C LEU A 29 12.65 6.70 14.29
N SER A 30 13.73 6.26 14.94
CA SER A 30 14.12 4.85 14.95
C SER A 30 12.99 4.06 15.60
N GLU A 31 12.13 3.41 14.79
CA GLU A 31 10.92 2.68 15.19
C GLU A 31 11.23 1.68 16.33
N PRO A 32 11.13 2.05 17.62
CA PRO A 32 11.39 1.09 18.68
C PRO A 32 10.20 0.14 18.68
N SER A 33 10.44 -1.16 18.87
CA SER A 33 9.34 -2.11 19.00
C SER A 33 8.30 -1.62 20.01
N THR A 34 7.02 -1.61 19.62
CA THR A 34 5.95 -1.45 20.61
C THR A 34 6.04 -2.54 21.68
N SER A 35 6.67 -3.70 21.42
CA SER A 35 6.80 -4.80 22.40
C SER A 35 7.54 -4.42 23.69
N ARG A 36 8.32 -3.33 23.72
CA ARG A 36 8.92 -2.81 24.96
C ARG A 36 7.97 -1.94 25.80
N GLN A 37 6.89 -1.42 25.21
CA GLN A 37 5.90 -0.56 25.87
C GLN A 37 4.50 -1.19 25.98
N LEU A 38 4.13 -2.04 25.02
CA LEU A 38 2.87 -2.79 24.89
C LEU A 38 3.15 -4.12 24.16
N PRO A 39 2.99 -5.29 24.82
CA PRO A 39 3.06 -6.60 24.15
C PRO A 39 2.14 -6.65 22.92
N ARG A 40 2.54 -7.37 21.86
CA ARG A 40 1.75 -7.42 20.62
C ARG A 40 0.33 -7.97 20.80
N SER A 41 0.11 -8.77 21.84
CA SER A 41 -1.22 -9.24 22.29
C SER A 41 -2.12 -8.12 22.85
N ILE A 42 -1.53 -7.02 23.35
CA ILE A 42 -2.23 -5.84 23.87
C ILE A 42 -2.49 -4.80 22.76
N SER A 43 -1.78 -4.87 21.63
CA SER A 43 -1.96 -3.99 20.46
C SER A 43 -3.35 -4.07 19.82
N LEU A 44 -4.13 -5.11 20.13
CA LEU A 44 -5.53 -5.27 19.70
C LEU A 44 -6.54 -4.80 20.76
N ALA A 45 -6.09 -4.50 21.98
CA ALA A 45 -6.94 -3.91 23.00
C ALA A 45 -7.01 -2.39 22.75
N PRO A 46 -8.20 -1.78 22.72
CA PRO A 46 -8.32 -0.32 22.64
C PRO A 46 -7.49 0.29 23.77
N THR A 47 -6.50 1.10 23.41
CA THR A 47 -5.63 1.77 24.37
C THR A 47 -6.51 2.63 25.26
N GLY A 48 -6.57 2.29 26.55
CA GLY A 48 -7.30 3.05 27.55
C GLY A 48 -6.65 4.40 27.78
N GLN A 49 -6.89 5.37 26.90
CA GLN A 49 -6.96 6.76 27.33
C GLN A 49 -8.32 6.96 27.99
N ARG A 50 -8.32 7.38 29.26
CA ARG A 50 -9.51 7.85 29.98
C ARG A 50 -10.03 9.13 29.29
N GLY A 51 -10.73 8.96 28.17
CA GLY A 51 -11.48 9.99 27.47
C GLY A 51 -12.72 9.31 26.90
N SER A 52 -13.88 9.57 27.52
CA SER A 52 -15.22 9.12 27.12
C SER A 52 -15.31 7.78 26.38
N ASN A 53 -15.52 6.70 27.14
CA ASN A 53 -15.96 5.40 26.63
C ASN A 53 -17.27 5.53 25.84
N ARG A 54 -17.20 5.89 24.57
CA ARG A 54 -18.18 5.46 23.58
C ARG A 54 -17.57 4.22 22.94
N ARG A 55 -18.00 3.03 23.38
CA ARG A 55 -17.84 1.83 22.58
C ARG A 55 -18.49 2.14 21.24
N GLU A 56 -17.71 2.53 20.24
CA GLU A 56 -18.16 2.44 18.86
C GLU A 56 -18.39 0.95 18.62
N ARG A 57 -19.63 0.51 18.85
CA ARG A 57 -20.11 -0.67 18.15
C ARG A 57 -19.88 -0.32 16.69
N GLU A 58 -18.99 -1.05 16.00
CA GLU A 58 -18.90 -0.98 14.54
C GLU A 58 -20.34 -1.10 14.04
N HIS A 59 -20.93 0.01 13.62
CA HIS A 59 -22.29 0.05 13.15
C HIS A 59 -22.21 -0.65 11.80
N VAL A 60 -22.59 -1.93 11.75
CA VAL A 60 -22.67 -2.67 10.50
C VAL A 60 -23.79 -2.02 9.71
N ASP A 61 -23.40 -1.09 8.84
CA ASP A 61 -24.30 -0.47 7.88
C ASP A 61 -24.65 -1.52 6.84
N ASN A 62 -25.86 -2.09 6.99
CA ASN A 62 -26.43 -3.11 6.11
C ASN A 62 -26.85 -2.56 4.73
N SER A 63 -26.59 -1.28 4.44
CA SER A 63 -26.78 -0.73 3.10
C SER A 63 -25.76 -1.33 2.12
N LEU A 64 -26.23 -1.60 0.91
CA LEU A 64 -25.39 -2.08 -0.17
C LEU A 64 -24.42 -0.96 -0.60
N PRO A 65 -23.14 -1.26 -0.87
CA PRO A 65 -22.19 -0.25 -1.35
C PRO A 65 -22.62 0.27 -2.72
N SER A 66 -22.16 1.46 -3.09
CA SER A 66 -22.40 2.04 -4.43
C SER A 66 -21.82 1.19 -5.58
N THR A 67 -20.92 0.27 -5.25
CA THR A 67 -20.38 -0.72 -6.19
C THR A 67 -21.30 -1.92 -6.42
N PHE A 68 -22.38 -2.09 -5.64
CA PHE A 68 -23.32 -3.17 -5.86
C PHE A 68 -24.07 -3.01 -7.18
N ILE A 69 -24.21 -4.12 -7.90
CA ILE A 69 -24.91 -4.22 -9.18
C ILE A 69 -25.86 -5.42 -9.12
N PRO A 70 -27.19 -5.19 -9.23
CA PRO A 70 -28.17 -6.26 -9.26
C PRO A 70 -27.90 -7.26 -10.39
N ARG A 71 -28.12 -8.56 -10.12
CA ARG A 71 -27.91 -9.67 -11.06
C ARG A 71 -26.46 -9.95 -11.48
N PHE A 72 -25.50 -9.14 -11.05
CA PHE A 72 -24.08 -9.44 -11.19
C PHE A 72 -23.50 -10.02 -9.90
N HIS A 73 -23.74 -9.34 -8.76
CA HIS A 73 -23.26 -9.78 -7.45
C HIS A 73 -24.17 -10.81 -6.79
N ASP A 74 -23.59 -11.60 -5.88
CA ASP A 74 -24.35 -12.29 -4.84
C ASP A 74 -24.71 -11.28 -3.75
N GLU A 75 -25.97 -10.85 -3.72
CA GLU A 75 -26.44 -9.87 -2.75
C GLU A 75 -26.26 -10.33 -1.30
N SER A 76 -26.42 -11.62 -1.05
CA SER A 76 -26.28 -12.18 0.30
C SER A 76 -24.84 -12.05 0.79
N ALA A 77 -23.87 -12.31 -0.09
CA ALA A 77 -22.45 -12.16 0.21
C ALA A 77 -22.08 -10.68 0.41
N VAL A 78 -22.56 -9.80 -0.47
CA VAL A 78 -22.34 -8.35 -0.36
C VAL A 78 -22.87 -7.80 0.95
N ARG A 79 -24.07 -8.18 1.39
CA ARG A 79 -24.63 -7.72 2.67
C ARG A 79 -23.84 -8.19 3.90
N ARG A 80 -23.10 -9.30 3.79
CA ARG A 80 -22.26 -9.84 4.87
C ARG A 80 -20.86 -9.23 4.89
N MET A 81 -20.39 -8.68 3.77
CA MET A 81 -19.11 -8.00 3.68
C MET A 81 -19.14 -6.70 4.49
N THR A 82 -18.12 -6.48 5.32
CA THR A 82 -17.93 -5.18 5.97
C THR A 82 -17.30 -4.19 5.00
N TYR A 83 -17.94 -3.03 4.80
CA TYR A 83 -17.40 -1.93 4.02
C TYR A 83 -17.11 -0.71 4.89
N ARG A 84 -15.90 -0.17 4.80
CA ARG A 84 -15.46 1.00 5.56
C ARG A 84 -15.35 2.21 4.65
N GLN A 85 -15.95 3.31 5.07
CA GLN A 85 -15.88 4.58 4.36
C GLN A 85 -14.49 5.20 4.52
N ILE A 86 -13.97 5.78 3.44
CA ILE A 86 -12.74 6.55 3.47
C ILE A 86 -13.04 7.97 3.98
N PRO A 87 -12.26 8.48 4.95
CA PRO A 87 -12.45 9.82 5.49
C PRO A 87 -12.55 10.90 4.40
N GLY A 88 -13.61 11.70 4.45
CA GLY A 88 -13.82 12.81 3.52
C GLY A 88 -14.16 12.42 2.08
N THR A 89 -14.58 11.18 1.82
CA THR A 89 -15.00 10.73 0.47
C THR A 89 -16.30 9.91 0.53
N ASP A 90 -16.90 9.67 -0.63
CA ASP A 90 -18.06 8.78 -0.82
C ASP A 90 -17.67 7.30 -1.03
N ILE A 91 -16.37 7.00 -1.03
CA ILE A 91 -15.86 5.65 -1.32
C ILE A 91 -15.97 4.79 -0.07
N ARG A 92 -16.56 3.59 -0.24
CA ARG A 92 -16.61 2.52 0.77
C ARG A 92 -15.89 1.28 0.25
N ILE A 93 -14.80 0.89 0.90
CA ILE A 93 -13.98 -0.26 0.50
C ILE A 93 -14.26 -1.47 1.38
N SER A 94 -14.28 -2.67 0.79
CA SER A 94 -14.40 -3.94 1.49
C SER A 94 -13.23 -4.17 2.47
N LYS A 95 -13.53 -4.70 3.67
CA LYS A 95 -12.55 -4.99 4.73
C LYS A 95 -11.37 -5.83 4.24
N ILE A 96 -11.62 -6.74 3.30
CA ILE A 96 -10.61 -7.48 2.56
C ILE A 96 -10.56 -6.99 1.11
N GLY A 97 -9.36 -6.75 0.59
CA GLY A 97 -9.13 -6.34 -0.79
C GLY A 97 -8.31 -7.38 -1.56
N PHE A 98 -8.44 -7.36 -2.88
CA PHE A 98 -7.79 -8.31 -3.78
C PHE A 98 -6.39 -7.81 -4.18
N GLY A 99 -5.33 -8.46 -3.69
CA GLY A 99 -3.96 -8.17 -4.06
C GLY A 99 -3.51 -8.94 -5.30
N ALA A 100 -3.21 -8.25 -6.40
CA ALA A 100 -2.98 -8.88 -7.70
C ALA A 100 -1.53 -9.34 -7.98
N ALA A 101 -0.64 -9.27 -6.98
CA ALA A 101 0.74 -9.77 -7.12
C ALA A 101 0.77 -11.28 -7.38
N ALA A 102 -0.10 -12.04 -6.70
CA ALA A 102 -0.21 -13.49 -6.84
C ALA A 102 -0.60 -13.89 -8.28
N ILE A 103 -1.65 -13.28 -8.83
CA ILE A 103 -2.07 -13.56 -10.22
C ILE A 103 -1.09 -13.07 -11.29
N GLY A 104 -0.15 -12.19 -10.93
CA GLY A 104 0.99 -11.83 -11.78
C GLY A 104 2.04 -12.94 -11.89
N GLY A 105 1.95 -13.98 -11.05
CA GLY A 105 2.87 -15.11 -11.00
C GLY A 105 4.08 -14.90 -10.08
N MET A 106 4.05 -13.89 -9.18
CA MET A 106 5.17 -13.64 -8.27
C MET A 106 5.42 -14.80 -7.29
N PHE A 107 4.36 -15.54 -6.93
CA PHE A 107 4.41 -16.62 -5.93
C PHE A 107 4.30 -18.04 -6.54
N GLY A 108 4.34 -18.15 -7.86
CA GLY A 108 4.20 -19.41 -8.58
C GLY A 108 3.21 -19.30 -9.75
N ASN A 109 2.92 -20.44 -10.36
CA ASN A 109 1.93 -20.52 -11.43
C ASN A 109 0.52 -20.50 -10.84
N VAL A 110 -0.39 -19.85 -11.57
CA VAL A 110 -1.82 -19.83 -11.28
C VAL A 110 -2.46 -20.91 -12.13
N GLU A 111 -3.05 -21.92 -11.50
CA GLU A 111 -3.71 -23.02 -12.20
C GLU A 111 -5.14 -22.66 -12.65
N ASP A 112 -5.86 -21.95 -11.78
CA ASP A 112 -7.21 -21.50 -12.03
C ASP A 112 -7.29 -20.40 -13.11
N SER A 113 -8.47 -20.26 -13.72
CA SER A 113 -8.74 -19.13 -14.59
C SER A 113 -8.69 -17.81 -13.79
N ILE A 114 -7.73 -16.95 -14.10
CA ILE A 114 -7.58 -15.65 -13.43
C ILE A 114 -8.85 -14.79 -13.55
N THR A 115 -9.54 -14.85 -14.69
CA THR A 115 -10.84 -14.20 -14.87
C THR A 115 -11.86 -14.72 -13.86
N LYS A 116 -11.92 -16.05 -13.66
CA LYS A 116 -12.85 -16.67 -12.70
C LYS A 116 -12.51 -16.31 -11.25
N ILE A 117 -11.22 -16.23 -10.90
CA ILE A 117 -10.77 -15.79 -9.57
C ILE A 117 -11.25 -14.35 -9.29
N VAL A 118 -10.93 -13.43 -10.20
CA VAL A 118 -11.26 -11.99 -10.05
C VAL A 118 -12.78 -11.78 -10.06
N GLU A 119 -13.49 -12.42 -10.98
CA GLU A 119 -14.95 -12.34 -11.05
C GLU A 119 -15.60 -12.90 -9.78
N THR A 120 -15.11 -14.02 -9.25
CA THR A 120 -15.63 -14.60 -8.00
C THR A 120 -15.41 -13.64 -6.83
N ALA A 121 -14.21 -13.07 -6.68
CA ALA A 121 -13.91 -12.11 -5.63
C ALA A 121 -14.89 -10.93 -5.65
N ILE A 122 -15.12 -10.34 -6.83
CA ILE A 122 -16.01 -9.18 -6.98
C ILE A 122 -17.47 -9.58 -6.72
N LYS A 123 -17.95 -10.69 -7.31
CA LYS A 123 -19.33 -11.16 -7.10
C LYS A 123 -19.64 -11.43 -5.63
N GLN A 124 -18.65 -11.86 -4.86
CA GLN A 124 -18.77 -12.15 -3.43
C GLN A 124 -18.54 -10.91 -2.53
N GLY A 125 -18.42 -9.72 -3.11
CA GLY A 125 -18.44 -8.44 -2.40
C GLY A 125 -17.09 -7.77 -2.19
N ILE A 126 -15.97 -8.34 -2.66
CA ILE A 126 -14.70 -7.61 -2.69
C ILE A 126 -14.80 -6.51 -3.74
N ASN A 127 -14.69 -5.25 -3.33
CA ASN A 127 -14.83 -4.13 -4.26
C ASN A 127 -13.54 -3.31 -4.41
N TYR A 128 -12.42 -3.75 -3.85
CA TYR A 128 -11.13 -3.08 -4.01
C TYR A 128 -10.06 -4.04 -4.50
N ILE A 129 -9.41 -3.64 -5.60
CA ILE A 129 -8.37 -4.41 -6.29
C ILE A 129 -7.10 -3.58 -6.35
N ASP A 130 -5.99 -4.15 -5.90
CA ASP A 130 -4.69 -3.50 -5.95
C ASP A 130 -3.73 -4.23 -6.90
N THR A 131 -3.10 -3.47 -7.80
CA THR A 131 -2.04 -3.93 -8.68
C THR A 131 -0.90 -2.91 -8.73
N GLY A 132 0.07 -3.12 -9.62
CA GLY A 132 1.18 -2.20 -9.84
C GLY A 132 2.07 -2.69 -10.97
N TYR A 133 2.75 -1.76 -11.65
CA TYR A 133 3.70 -2.09 -12.71
C TYR A 133 4.77 -3.10 -12.25
N TRP A 134 5.32 -2.91 -11.04
CA TRP A 134 6.39 -3.79 -10.54
C TRP A 134 5.96 -5.26 -10.42
N TYR A 135 4.65 -5.55 -10.29
CA TYR A 135 4.15 -6.91 -10.10
C TYR A 135 4.33 -7.73 -11.37
N SER A 136 5.41 -8.52 -11.39
CA SER A 136 5.87 -9.30 -12.53
C SER A 136 6.04 -8.46 -13.79
N GLN A 137 6.65 -7.26 -13.66
CA GLN A 137 6.99 -6.37 -14.78
C GLN A 137 5.80 -6.11 -15.72
N SER A 138 4.72 -5.57 -15.17
CA SER A 138 3.45 -5.19 -15.83
C SER A 138 2.51 -6.34 -16.22
N ARG A 139 2.92 -7.58 -16.00
CA ARG A 139 2.08 -8.75 -16.28
C ARG A 139 0.80 -8.73 -15.44
N SER A 140 0.86 -8.35 -14.17
CA SER A 140 -0.32 -8.26 -13.29
C SER A 140 -1.38 -7.31 -13.87
N GLU A 141 -0.98 -6.09 -14.27
CA GLU A 141 -1.89 -5.12 -14.89
C GLU A 141 -2.49 -5.61 -16.21
N SER A 142 -1.67 -6.24 -17.06
CA SER A 142 -2.13 -6.73 -18.37
C SER A 142 -3.13 -7.88 -18.25
N ILE A 143 -2.91 -8.78 -17.29
CA ILE A 143 -3.83 -9.88 -17.00
C ILE A 143 -5.12 -9.34 -16.39
N LEU A 144 -5.02 -8.44 -15.42
CA LEU A 144 -6.19 -7.80 -14.83
C LEU A 144 -7.02 -7.06 -15.85
N GLY A 145 -6.41 -6.29 -16.77
CA GLY A 145 -7.14 -5.59 -17.81
C GLY A 145 -8.00 -6.53 -18.67
N LYS A 146 -7.47 -7.71 -19.01
CA LYS A 146 -8.23 -8.75 -19.74
C LYS A 146 -9.36 -9.37 -18.91
N ALA A 147 -9.16 -9.55 -17.61
CA ALA A 147 -10.18 -10.09 -16.72
C ALA A 147 -11.31 -9.06 -16.46
N LEU A 148 -10.93 -7.82 -16.16
CA LEU A 148 -11.83 -6.73 -15.78
C LEU A 148 -12.62 -6.16 -16.96
N SER A 149 -12.16 -6.31 -18.21
CA SER A 149 -12.92 -5.88 -19.40
C SER A 149 -14.27 -6.58 -19.54
N LYS A 150 -14.47 -7.72 -18.86
CA LYS A 150 -15.73 -8.48 -18.80
C LYS A 150 -16.59 -8.15 -17.57
N ILE A 151 -16.11 -7.27 -16.69
CA ILE A 151 -16.71 -6.97 -15.39
C ILE A 151 -17.21 -5.52 -15.42
N PRO A 152 -18.43 -5.23 -14.94
CA PRO A 152 -18.93 -3.86 -14.94
C PRO A 152 -18.00 -2.92 -14.16
N ARG A 153 -17.46 -1.87 -14.79
CA ARG A 153 -16.48 -0.95 -14.17
C ARG A 153 -16.94 -0.36 -12.83
N LYS A 154 -18.25 -0.15 -12.65
CA LYS A 154 -18.84 0.38 -11.41
C LYS A 154 -18.80 -0.61 -10.24
N SER A 155 -18.50 -1.89 -10.47
CA SER A 155 -18.51 -2.93 -9.42
C SER A 155 -17.25 -2.99 -8.56
N TYR A 156 -16.21 -2.24 -8.92
CA TYR A 156 -14.95 -2.26 -8.19
C TYR A 156 -14.25 -0.91 -8.23
N TYR A 157 -13.42 -0.68 -7.22
CA TYR A 157 -12.37 0.30 -7.16
C TYR A 157 -11.04 -0.39 -7.48
N ILE A 158 -10.16 0.31 -8.19
CA ILE A 158 -8.84 -0.21 -8.54
C ILE A 158 -7.74 0.78 -8.20
N SER A 159 -6.64 0.26 -7.67
CA SER A 159 -5.39 0.99 -7.52
C SER A 159 -4.24 0.43 -8.34
N THR A 160 -3.36 1.33 -8.76
CA THR A 160 -2.04 0.99 -9.31
C THR A 160 -0.97 1.90 -8.70
N LYS A 161 0.29 1.69 -9.09
CA LYS A 161 1.47 2.33 -8.50
C LYS A 161 2.38 2.92 -9.56
N VAL A 162 3.04 4.01 -9.19
CA VAL A 162 4.07 4.70 -9.98
C VAL A 162 5.31 4.94 -9.12
N GLY A 163 6.44 5.24 -9.76
CA GLY A 163 7.72 5.53 -9.09
C GLY A 163 8.73 4.39 -9.17
N ARG A 164 8.27 3.13 -9.31
CA ARG A 164 9.11 1.93 -9.48
C ARG A 164 8.83 1.22 -10.80
N PHE A 165 9.87 0.95 -11.59
CA PHE A 165 9.77 0.47 -12.97
C PHE A 165 10.63 -0.78 -13.24
N GLU A 166 11.82 -0.64 -13.83
CA GLU A 166 12.54 -1.75 -14.44
C GLU A 166 13.41 -2.52 -13.44
N LEU A 167 13.62 -3.81 -13.71
CA LEU A 167 14.60 -4.63 -12.96
C LEU A 167 16.05 -4.14 -13.14
N ASP A 168 16.30 -3.32 -14.17
CA ASP A 168 17.57 -2.64 -14.37
C ASP A 168 17.79 -1.59 -13.26
N TYR A 169 18.82 -1.79 -12.45
CA TYR A 169 19.21 -0.92 -11.33
C TYR A 169 19.36 0.56 -11.75
N ALA A 170 19.73 0.86 -12.99
CA ALA A 170 19.85 2.24 -13.46
C ALA A 170 18.49 2.93 -13.73
N ARG A 171 17.42 2.14 -13.84
CA ARG A 171 16.07 2.55 -14.27
C ARG A 171 14.97 1.99 -13.35
N THR A 172 15.34 1.52 -12.17
CA THR A 172 14.38 0.95 -11.21
C THR A 172 13.44 2.01 -10.65
N PHE A 173 13.90 3.25 -10.51
CA PHE A 173 13.11 4.33 -9.91
C PHE A 173 13.22 5.63 -10.72
N ASP A 174 12.10 6.31 -10.93
CA ASP A 174 12.05 7.66 -11.52
C ASP A 174 10.76 8.38 -11.07
N PHE A 175 10.95 9.48 -10.33
CA PHE A 175 9.87 10.26 -9.73
C PHE A 175 9.56 11.54 -10.49
N ARG A 176 10.25 11.80 -11.61
CA ARG A 176 10.01 13.01 -12.41
C ARG A 176 8.59 12.99 -12.99
N ALA A 177 8.00 14.18 -13.11
CA ALA A 177 6.62 14.36 -13.52
C ALA A 177 6.30 13.66 -14.87
N ASP A 178 7.19 13.77 -15.85
CA ASP A 178 7.06 13.14 -17.18
C ASP A 178 6.92 11.61 -17.08
N LYS A 179 7.78 10.96 -16.27
CA LYS A 179 7.77 9.50 -16.10
C LYS A 179 6.60 8.99 -15.30
N ILE A 180 6.17 9.73 -14.30
CA ILE A 180 4.99 9.40 -13.52
C ILE A 180 3.74 9.41 -14.42
N LEU A 181 3.56 10.45 -15.23
CA LEU A 181 2.43 10.56 -16.16
C LEU A 181 2.51 9.53 -17.29
N GLU A 182 3.70 9.28 -17.84
CA GLU A 182 3.94 8.23 -18.84
C GLU A 182 3.55 6.84 -18.28
N SER A 183 4.03 6.51 -17.07
CA SER A 183 3.73 5.23 -16.44
C SER A 183 2.24 5.06 -16.13
N LEU A 184 1.59 6.10 -15.59
CA LEU A 184 0.15 6.08 -15.36
C LEU A 184 -0.62 5.86 -16.66
N THR A 185 -0.24 6.55 -17.74
CA THR A 185 -0.84 6.39 -19.07
C THR A 185 -0.70 4.96 -19.59
N ASN A 186 0.49 4.37 -19.43
CA ASN A 186 0.72 2.99 -19.84
C ASN A 186 -0.03 1.98 -18.96
N SER A 187 -0.21 2.28 -17.67
CA SER A 187 -1.01 1.46 -16.74
C SER A 187 -2.48 1.45 -17.15
N LEU A 188 -3.05 2.61 -17.47
CA LEU A 188 -4.41 2.72 -18.02
C LEU A 188 -4.59 1.89 -19.30
N LYS A 189 -3.61 1.92 -20.22
CA LYS A 189 -3.64 1.10 -21.44
C LYS A 189 -3.65 -0.41 -21.12
N ARG A 190 -2.76 -0.88 -20.25
CA ARG A 190 -2.67 -2.31 -19.87
C ARG A 190 -3.92 -2.79 -19.16
N LEU A 191 -4.45 -1.96 -18.25
CA LEU A 191 -5.68 -2.22 -17.51
C LEU A 191 -6.94 -2.06 -18.37
N GLN A 192 -6.83 -1.47 -19.57
CA GLN A 192 -7.95 -1.16 -20.46
C GLN A 192 -8.98 -0.24 -19.76
N LEU A 193 -8.49 0.75 -19.02
CA LEU A 193 -9.30 1.69 -18.25
C LEU A 193 -9.10 3.12 -18.73
N THR A 194 -10.13 3.95 -18.53
CA THR A 194 -10.06 5.39 -18.77
C THR A 194 -9.60 6.18 -17.55
N TYR A 195 -9.78 5.62 -16.34
CA TYR A 195 -9.34 6.18 -15.06
C TYR A 195 -9.02 5.10 -14.02
N ILE A 196 -8.18 5.46 -13.04
CA ILE A 196 -7.86 4.68 -11.83
C ILE A 196 -8.51 5.33 -10.61
N ASP A 197 -8.99 4.55 -9.64
CA ASP A 197 -9.58 5.14 -8.43
C ASP A 197 -8.50 5.70 -7.50
N ILE A 198 -7.41 4.96 -7.28
CA ILE A 198 -6.31 5.38 -6.41
C ILE A 198 -4.96 5.14 -7.10
N CYS A 199 -4.15 6.18 -7.27
CA CYS A 199 -2.78 6.04 -7.75
C CYS A 199 -1.81 6.23 -6.57
N TYR A 200 -1.00 5.19 -6.30
CA TYR A 200 0.01 5.24 -5.26
C TYR A 200 1.38 5.64 -5.80
N VAL A 201 2.04 6.56 -5.12
CA VAL A 201 3.49 6.73 -5.26
C VAL A 201 4.18 5.66 -4.42
N GLN A 202 4.96 4.80 -5.06
CA GLN A 202 5.71 3.74 -4.40
C GLN A 202 7.06 4.29 -3.89
N ILE A 203 7.17 4.39 -2.56
CA ILE A 203 8.30 4.92 -1.81
C ILE A 203 8.91 3.76 -1.00
N HIS A 204 9.81 3.01 -1.61
CA HIS A 204 10.45 1.79 -1.10
C HIS A 204 11.88 2.06 -0.60
N ASP A 205 12.03 2.99 0.35
CA ASP A 205 13.29 3.27 1.08
C ASP A 205 14.48 3.81 0.25
N ALA A 206 15.09 3.02 -0.65
CA ALA A 206 16.17 3.45 -1.58
C ALA A 206 15.69 4.50 -2.57
N ASP A 207 14.39 4.55 -2.75
CA ASP A 207 13.61 5.16 -3.82
C ASP A 207 13.58 6.68 -3.74
N PHE A 208 14.46 7.33 -2.98
CA PHE A 208 14.57 8.76 -3.21
C PHE A 208 15.06 8.94 -4.65
N ALA A 209 14.30 9.74 -5.40
CA ALA A 209 14.94 10.58 -6.39
C ALA A 209 16.16 11.25 -5.72
N PRO A 210 17.21 11.65 -6.45
CA PRO A 210 18.39 12.27 -5.86
C PRO A 210 18.09 13.35 -4.79
N ASN A 211 16.89 13.94 -4.83
CA ASN A 211 16.32 14.78 -3.80
C ASN A 211 14.81 14.46 -3.54
N GLU A 212 14.40 14.39 -2.26
CA GLU A 212 13.00 14.32 -1.80
C GLU A 212 12.10 15.40 -2.40
N SER A 213 12.66 16.58 -2.70
CA SER A 213 11.96 17.69 -3.37
C SER A 213 11.30 17.28 -4.70
N ILE A 214 11.83 16.28 -5.42
CA ILE A 214 11.21 15.79 -6.65
C ILE A 214 9.86 15.13 -6.35
N VAL A 215 9.77 14.35 -5.27
CA VAL A 215 8.50 13.73 -4.86
C VAL A 215 7.49 14.82 -4.46
N LEU A 216 7.89 15.74 -3.58
CA LEU A 216 7.02 16.78 -3.05
C LEU A 216 6.52 17.75 -4.12
N TYR A 217 7.40 18.19 -5.02
CA TYR A 217 7.13 19.31 -5.93
C TYR A 217 6.98 18.93 -7.40
N GLU A 218 7.40 17.72 -7.82
CA GLU A 218 7.14 17.22 -9.19
C GLU A 218 6.14 16.07 -9.20
N THR A 219 6.42 14.97 -8.49
CA THR A 219 5.56 13.75 -8.53
C THR A 219 4.14 14.05 -8.07
N LEU A 220 3.99 14.66 -6.89
CA LEU A 220 2.67 14.91 -6.32
C LEU A 220 1.90 15.97 -7.11
N GLN A 221 2.59 16.95 -7.71
CA GLN A 221 1.96 17.91 -8.61
C GLN A 221 1.48 17.25 -9.91
N ALA A 222 2.28 16.35 -10.48
CA ALA A 222 1.88 15.57 -11.65
C ALA A 222 0.65 14.70 -11.38
N LEU A 223 0.56 14.09 -10.20
CA LEU A 223 -0.63 13.33 -9.81
C LEU A 223 -1.84 14.24 -9.55
N GLU A 224 -1.65 15.45 -9.02
CA GLU A 224 -2.74 16.43 -8.89
C GLU A 224 -3.27 16.88 -10.26
N MET A 225 -2.40 17.02 -11.27
CA MET A 225 -2.81 17.24 -12.66
C MET A 225 -3.57 16.03 -13.24
N ALA A 226 -3.11 14.82 -12.96
CA ALA A 226 -3.80 13.59 -13.36
C ALA A 226 -5.18 13.47 -12.70
N LYS A 227 -5.32 13.94 -11.46
CA LYS A 227 -6.58 14.00 -10.72
C LYS A 227 -7.52 15.03 -11.34
N SER A 228 -7.01 16.23 -11.62
CA SER A 228 -7.76 17.32 -12.26
C SER A 228 -8.25 16.95 -13.66
N SER A 229 -7.49 16.15 -14.41
CA SER A 229 -7.88 15.64 -15.73
C SER A 229 -8.78 14.39 -15.69
N GLY A 230 -9.15 13.90 -14.49
CA GLY A 230 -10.01 12.74 -14.31
C GLY A 230 -9.35 11.39 -14.61
N LYS A 231 -8.03 11.34 -14.79
CA LYS A 231 -7.28 10.09 -14.99
C LYS A 231 -7.12 9.29 -13.70
N ILE A 232 -7.11 9.96 -12.57
CA ILE A 232 -7.16 9.35 -11.24
C ILE A 232 -8.22 10.04 -10.38
N ARG A 233 -8.75 9.35 -9.35
CA ARG A 233 -9.64 10.00 -8.37
C ARG A 233 -8.90 10.40 -7.09
N HIS A 234 -7.95 9.58 -6.64
CA HIS A 234 -7.23 9.77 -5.38
C HIS A 234 -5.74 9.52 -5.51
N ILE A 235 -4.99 10.18 -4.61
CA ILE A 235 -3.55 10.04 -4.47
C ILE A 235 -3.26 9.30 -3.17
N GLY A 236 -2.38 8.31 -3.25
CA GLY A 236 -1.88 7.60 -2.08
C GLY A 236 -0.36 7.50 -2.07
N LEU A 237 0.19 7.20 -0.90
CA LEU A 237 1.58 6.79 -0.76
C LEU A 237 1.65 5.33 -0.33
N THR A 238 2.65 4.60 -0.80
CA THR A 238 2.90 3.24 -0.34
C THR A 238 4.37 2.98 -0.14
N GLY A 239 4.72 2.26 0.91
CA GLY A 239 6.13 2.09 1.27
C GLY A 239 6.34 1.24 2.51
N TYR A 240 7.62 1.10 2.85
CA TYR A 240 8.08 0.37 4.02
C TYR A 240 8.22 1.29 5.25
N PRO A 241 9.12 2.30 5.24
CA PRO A 241 9.39 3.03 6.46
C PRO A 241 8.22 3.96 6.78
N LEU A 242 7.53 3.73 7.89
CA LEU A 242 6.30 4.46 8.22
C LEU A 242 6.62 5.93 8.52
N GLY A 243 7.72 6.18 9.23
CA GLY A 243 8.20 7.54 9.50
C GLY A 243 8.46 8.35 8.24
N LYS A 244 8.85 7.71 7.13
CA LYS A 244 9.04 8.40 5.85
C LYS A 244 7.72 8.78 5.18
N LEU A 245 6.75 7.87 5.19
CA LEU A 245 5.43 8.16 4.64
C LEU A 245 4.80 9.33 5.39
N VAL A 246 4.88 9.33 6.72
CA VAL A 246 4.44 10.43 7.60
C VAL A 246 5.14 11.74 7.24
N HIS A 247 6.47 11.74 7.14
CA HIS A 247 7.23 12.94 6.82
C HIS A 247 6.85 13.55 5.46
N ILE A 248 6.68 12.73 4.42
CA ILE A 248 6.26 13.22 3.10
C ILE A 248 4.84 13.79 3.15
N ILE A 249 3.94 13.16 3.89
CA ILE A 249 2.58 13.67 4.10
C ILE A 249 2.62 15.04 4.80
N ASP A 250 3.38 15.17 5.89
CA ASP A 250 3.51 16.42 6.65
C ASP A 250 4.09 17.57 5.80
N CYS A 251 5.05 17.26 4.92
CA CYS A 251 5.72 18.25 4.09
C CYS A 251 4.97 18.56 2.79
N SER A 252 3.95 17.77 2.43
CA SER A 252 3.27 17.88 1.15
C SER A 252 2.23 19.00 1.16
N SER A 253 2.23 19.84 0.12
CA SER A 253 1.13 20.75 -0.17
C SER A 253 -0.05 20.06 -0.89
N THR A 254 0.20 18.90 -1.52
CA THR A 254 -0.81 18.11 -2.21
C THR A 254 -1.52 17.19 -1.22
N LYS A 255 -2.85 17.13 -1.29
CA LYS A 255 -3.64 16.26 -0.42
C LYS A 255 -3.40 14.79 -0.77
N ILE A 256 -2.96 14.03 0.23
CA ILE A 256 -2.82 12.57 0.16
C ILE A 256 -4.01 11.94 0.88
N ASP A 257 -4.75 11.08 0.19
CA ASP A 257 -5.99 10.47 0.72
C ASP A 257 -5.72 9.09 1.35
N PHE A 258 -4.67 8.38 0.91
CA PHE A 258 -4.38 6.99 1.31
C PHE A 258 -2.92 6.76 1.69
N VAL A 259 -2.72 5.84 2.63
CA VAL A 259 -1.42 5.20 2.88
C VAL A 259 -1.57 3.68 2.78
N MET A 260 -0.71 3.03 2.02
CA MET A 260 -0.62 1.57 1.96
C MET A 260 0.70 1.09 2.55
N THR A 261 0.63 0.30 3.61
CA THR A 261 1.80 -0.18 4.35
C THR A 261 2.08 -1.63 4.04
N TYR A 262 3.35 -2.01 3.89
CA TYR A 262 3.75 -3.39 3.62
C TYR A 262 4.28 -4.09 4.87
N CYS A 263 3.59 -5.15 5.30
CA CYS A 263 4.03 -6.02 6.41
C CYS A 263 4.26 -5.28 7.74
N LYS A 264 3.43 -4.26 8.04
CA LYS A 264 3.54 -3.43 9.27
C LYS A 264 2.36 -3.58 10.24
N GLY A 265 1.26 -4.17 9.79
CA GLY A 265 0.10 -4.56 10.60
C GLY A 265 -0.11 -6.07 10.57
N THR A 266 0.95 -6.85 10.78
CA THR A 266 0.98 -8.32 10.67
C THR A 266 1.37 -8.97 11.99
N LEU A 267 1.18 -10.29 12.07
CA LEU A 267 1.40 -11.03 13.32
C LEU A 267 2.84 -10.93 13.85
N ASN A 268 3.82 -10.82 12.95
CA ASN A 268 5.24 -10.68 13.26
C ASN A 268 5.75 -9.22 13.24
N ASN A 269 4.92 -8.25 12.83
CA ASN A 269 5.27 -6.83 12.82
C ASN A 269 4.03 -5.96 12.98
N ASN A 270 3.93 -5.25 14.11
CA ASN A 270 2.79 -4.39 14.43
C ASN A 270 3.17 -2.89 14.52
N ALA A 271 4.28 -2.48 13.88
CA ALA A 271 4.77 -1.10 13.92
C ALA A 271 3.72 -0.08 13.43
N LEU A 272 2.80 -0.49 12.55
CA LEU A 272 1.68 0.36 12.10
C LEU A 272 0.87 0.94 13.27
N GLY A 273 0.75 0.22 14.38
CA GLY A 273 -0.01 0.64 15.55
C GLY A 273 0.42 2.01 16.08
N GLN A 274 1.71 2.36 15.98
CA GLN A 274 2.26 3.65 16.42
C GLN A 274 1.75 4.84 15.59
N PHE A 275 1.35 4.58 14.35
CA PHE A 275 1.01 5.62 13.37
C PHE A 275 -0.48 5.68 13.06
N THR A 276 -1.27 4.68 13.47
CA THR A 276 -2.71 4.61 13.15
C THR A 276 -3.48 5.86 13.57
N ALA A 277 -3.30 6.31 14.82
CA ALA A 277 -3.96 7.51 15.34
C ALA A 277 -3.52 8.76 14.57
N TRP A 278 -2.24 8.86 14.22
CA TRP A 278 -1.72 9.98 13.44
C TRP A 278 -2.36 10.04 12.05
N PHE A 279 -2.45 8.92 11.32
CA PHE A 279 -3.11 8.90 10.01
C PHE A 279 -4.59 9.27 10.12
N GLN A 280 -5.28 8.81 11.17
CA GLN A 280 -6.67 9.16 11.42
C GLN A 280 -6.87 10.67 11.63
N THR A 281 -6.04 11.32 12.46
CA THR A 281 -6.16 12.77 12.71
C THR A 281 -5.88 13.60 11.46
N HIS A 282 -5.13 13.06 10.49
CA HIS A 282 -4.86 13.68 9.19
C HIS A 282 -5.87 13.29 8.10
N ASN A 283 -6.95 12.57 8.45
CA ASN A 283 -7.96 12.07 7.51
C ASN A 283 -7.39 11.17 6.40
N ILE A 284 -6.39 10.35 6.73
CA ILE A 284 -5.72 9.45 5.79
C ILE A 284 -6.21 8.02 6.01
N ALA A 285 -6.69 7.39 4.95
CA ALA A 285 -7.14 6.01 4.98
C ALA A 285 -5.96 5.04 4.93
N ILE A 286 -5.97 4.05 5.82
CA ILE A 286 -4.88 3.07 5.95
C ILE A 286 -5.27 1.74 5.28
N ILE A 287 -4.49 1.33 4.29
CA ILE A 287 -4.52 -0.02 3.71
C ILE A 287 -3.35 -0.83 4.25
N ASN A 288 -3.65 -1.94 4.93
CA ASN A 288 -2.63 -2.90 5.33
C ASN A 288 -2.38 -3.91 4.20
N SER A 289 -1.13 -4.23 3.91
CA SER A 289 -0.75 -5.16 2.83
C SER A 289 0.28 -6.16 3.32
N GLY A 290 0.30 -7.33 2.68
CA GLY A 290 1.22 -8.40 3.03
C GLY A 290 0.85 -9.12 4.33
N ALA A 291 -0.44 -9.37 4.55
CA ALA A 291 -0.97 -10.03 5.75
C ALA A 291 -0.19 -11.31 6.17
N LEU A 292 0.23 -12.10 5.19
CA LEU A 292 0.97 -13.35 5.37
C LEU A 292 2.50 -13.20 5.26
N CYS A 293 3.00 -11.96 5.23
CA CYS A 293 4.42 -11.62 5.10
C CYS A 293 5.09 -12.39 3.97
N TRP A 294 4.43 -12.34 2.79
CA TRP A 294 4.92 -12.94 1.54
C TRP A 294 5.28 -14.43 1.64
N GLY A 295 4.54 -15.16 2.47
CA GLY A 295 4.70 -16.61 2.65
C GLY A 295 5.37 -17.00 3.97
N LEU A 296 6.00 -16.06 4.68
CA LEU A 296 6.63 -16.34 5.99
C LEU A 296 5.65 -16.95 6.99
N LEU A 297 4.41 -16.44 7.01
CA LEU A 297 3.37 -16.88 7.93
C LEU A 297 2.38 -17.82 7.22
N THR A 298 2.91 -18.76 6.45
CA THR A 298 2.13 -19.82 5.81
C THR A 298 2.68 -21.19 6.12
N GLU A 299 1.86 -22.23 5.93
CA GLU A 299 2.26 -23.62 6.14
C GLU A 299 3.37 -24.05 5.17
N LYS A 300 3.39 -23.48 3.95
CA LYS A 300 4.40 -23.75 2.92
C LYS A 300 5.72 -23.02 3.19
N GLY A 301 5.68 -21.91 3.92
CA GLY A 301 6.82 -21.03 4.12
C GLY A 301 7.09 -20.08 2.94
N PRO A 302 8.08 -19.18 3.09
CA PRO A 302 8.36 -18.15 2.10
C PRO A 302 9.04 -18.71 0.85
N PRO A 303 8.94 -18.02 -0.30
CA PRO A 303 9.70 -18.37 -1.48
C PRO A 303 11.22 -18.17 -1.28
N PRO A 304 12.09 -18.86 -2.04
CA PRO A 304 13.55 -18.79 -1.86
C PRO A 304 14.15 -17.38 -1.99
N TRP A 305 13.50 -16.50 -2.76
CA TRP A 305 13.94 -15.13 -3.00
C TRP A 305 13.54 -14.14 -1.91
N HIS A 306 12.81 -14.57 -0.88
CA HIS A 306 12.30 -13.67 0.16
C HIS A 306 13.45 -12.93 0.87
N PRO A 307 13.40 -11.60 1.07
CA PRO A 307 14.53 -10.82 1.62
C PRO A 307 14.72 -10.89 3.15
N ALA A 308 14.00 -11.77 3.84
CA ALA A 308 14.04 -11.83 5.30
C ALA A 308 15.37 -12.41 5.78
N SER A 309 15.87 -11.94 6.92
CA SER A 309 17.02 -12.55 7.59
C SER A 309 16.69 -13.96 8.07
N ASP A 310 17.72 -14.76 8.32
CA ASP A 310 17.54 -16.11 8.85
C ASP A 310 16.87 -16.11 10.22
N GLU A 311 17.16 -15.11 11.07
CA GLU A 311 16.47 -14.91 12.35
C GLU A 311 14.94 -14.77 12.19
N ILE A 312 14.49 -13.94 11.24
CA ILE A 312 13.05 -13.77 10.96
C ILE A 312 12.46 -15.07 10.43
N ARG A 313 13.16 -15.75 9.50
CA ARG A 313 12.70 -17.02 8.91
C ARG A 313 12.57 -18.11 9.97
N GLU A 314 13.56 -18.26 10.84
CA GLU A 314 13.58 -19.25 11.91
C GLU A 314 12.48 -18.99 12.94
N ALA A 315 12.25 -17.73 13.33
CA ALA A 315 11.18 -17.38 14.25
C ALA A 315 9.80 -17.67 13.68
N CYS A 316 9.55 -17.31 12.41
CA CYS A 316 8.31 -17.62 11.71
C CYS A 316 8.12 -19.13 11.55
N LEU A 317 9.16 -19.87 11.16
CA LEU A 317 9.12 -21.32 11.05
C LEU A 317 8.81 -21.98 12.40
N ALA A 318 9.46 -21.55 13.49
CA ALA A 318 9.21 -22.07 14.83
C ALA A 318 7.77 -21.78 15.30
N ALA A 319 7.21 -20.62 14.96
CA ALA A 319 5.81 -20.30 15.21
C ALA A 319 4.86 -21.21 14.41
N THR A 320 5.13 -21.43 13.12
CA THR A 320 4.37 -22.37 12.26
C THR A 320 4.44 -23.79 12.82
N THR A 321 5.63 -24.28 13.15
CA THR A 321 5.83 -25.59 13.79
C THR A 321 5.04 -25.70 15.09
N TYR A 322 5.04 -24.66 15.94
CA TYR A 322 4.25 -24.67 17.17
C TYR A 322 2.73 -24.79 16.92
N CYS A 323 2.23 -24.24 15.81
CA CYS A 323 0.82 -24.34 15.43
C CYS A 323 0.47 -25.74 14.91
N SER A 324 1.37 -26.38 14.18
CA SER A 324 1.16 -27.70 13.59
C SER A 324 1.40 -28.85 14.58
N VAL A 325 2.54 -28.86 15.27
CA VAL A 325 2.92 -29.92 16.21
C VAL A 325 2.58 -29.56 17.66
N GLY A 326 2.14 -30.56 18.44
CA GLY A 326 2.12 -30.47 19.89
C GLY A 326 3.54 -30.15 20.39
N SER A 327 3.66 -29.31 21.41
CA SER A 327 4.99 -29.02 21.97
C SER A 327 5.44 -30.18 22.83
N TYR A 328 6.59 -30.79 22.56
CA TYR A 328 7.21 -31.69 23.52
C TYR A 328 7.64 -30.88 24.75
N PHE A 329 7.20 -31.29 25.93
CA PHE A 329 7.65 -30.72 27.20
C PHE A 329 8.26 -31.85 28.02
N PHE A 330 9.57 -31.74 28.32
CA PHE A 330 10.20 -32.61 29.31
C PHE A 330 9.96 -31.99 30.69
N GLN A 331 8.99 -32.53 31.41
CA GLN A 331 8.88 -32.32 32.85
C GLN A 331 8.74 -33.70 33.48
N HIS A 332 9.78 -34.12 34.22
CA HIS A 332 9.83 -35.34 35.02
C HIS A 332 9.38 -36.64 34.32
N LEU A 333 10.23 -37.21 33.44
CA LEU A 333 10.18 -38.63 33.03
C LEU A 333 8.83 -39.20 32.52
N ILE A 334 7.87 -38.36 32.13
CA ILE A 334 6.59 -38.77 31.55
C ILE A 334 6.49 -38.24 30.12
N PHE A 335 6.39 -39.16 29.16
CA PHE A 335 6.15 -38.85 27.76
C PHE A 335 4.67 -38.48 27.58
N VAL A 336 4.33 -37.20 27.72
CA VAL A 336 2.97 -36.73 27.40
C VAL A 336 2.88 -36.49 25.90
N TYR A 337 2.16 -37.36 25.20
CA TYR A 337 1.82 -37.21 23.79
C TYR A 337 0.85 -36.03 23.64
N LEU A 338 1.36 -34.82 23.41
CA LEU A 338 0.50 -33.69 23.06
C LEU A 338 0.07 -33.88 21.60
N GLN A 339 -1.22 -34.19 21.39
CA GLN A 339 -1.86 -34.24 20.07
C GLN A 339 -1.48 -32.98 19.26
N SER A 340 -1.32 -33.14 17.94
CA SER A 340 -1.13 -32.02 17.03
C SER A 340 -2.23 -30.98 17.27
N LYS A 341 -1.86 -29.71 17.40
CA LYS A 341 -2.88 -28.66 17.59
C LYS A 341 -3.68 -28.48 16.30
N ASN A 342 -3.10 -28.85 15.15
CA ASN A 342 -3.69 -28.76 13.82
C ASN A 342 -4.31 -27.37 13.54
N ILE A 343 -3.63 -26.32 14.01
CA ILE A 343 -4.06 -24.93 13.82
C ILE A 343 -3.23 -24.33 12.69
N SER A 344 -3.92 -23.70 11.73
CA SER A 344 -3.28 -23.01 10.61
C SER A 344 -2.66 -21.69 11.07
N ILE A 345 -1.37 -21.50 10.80
CA ILE A 345 -0.69 -20.22 11.04
C ILE A 345 -1.23 -19.14 10.10
N SER A 346 -1.56 -19.51 8.85
CA SER A 346 -2.13 -18.60 7.85
C SER A 346 -3.44 -18.01 8.34
N LYS A 347 -4.32 -18.84 8.93
CA LYS A 347 -5.58 -18.40 9.53
C LYS A 347 -5.35 -17.37 10.66
N LEU A 348 -4.43 -17.66 11.58
CA LEU A 348 -4.12 -16.75 12.69
C LEU A 348 -3.53 -15.41 12.22
N ALA A 349 -2.65 -15.46 11.21
CA ALA A 349 -2.00 -14.29 10.65
C ALA A 349 -2.98 -13.41 9.86
N LEU A 350 -3.84 -14.01 9.04
CA LEU A 350 -4.90 -13.29 8.32
C LEU A 350 -5.91 -12.67 9.28
N ASP A 351 -6.39 -13.42 10.28
CA ASP A 351 -7.31 -12.89 11.29
C ASP A 351 -6.71 -11.68 12.02
N TYR A 352 -5.42 -11.75 12.39
CA TYR A 352 -4.72 -10.62 13.01
C TYR A 352 -4.67 -9.39 12.08
N ALA A 353 -4.26 -9.57 10.82
CA ALA A 353 -4.08 -8.48 9.87
C ALA A 353 -5.40 -7.84 9.42
N LEU A 354 -6.47 -8.63 9.26
CA LEU A 354 -7.81 -8.18 8.90
C LEU A 354 -8.48 -7.37 10.02
N ASN A 355 -8.16 -7.69 11.27
CA ASN A 355 -8.71 -7.04 12.46
C ASN A 355 -7.74 -6.03 13.10
N PHE A 356 -6.66 -5.65 12.39
CA PHE A 356 -5.76 -4.61 12.88
C PHE A 356 -6.55 -3.30 13.10
N PRO A 357 -6.36 -2.60 14.22
CA PRO A 357 -7.16 -1.41 14.53
C PRO A 357 -6.96 -0.32 13.50
N ASN A 358 -8.02 0.47 13.25
CA ASN A 358 -7.98 1.72 12.49
C ASN A 358 -7.58 1.62 11.00
N ILE A 359 -7.53 0.41 10.43
CA ILE A 359 -7.36 0.21 8.98
C ILE A 359 -8.71 0.16 8.27
N ILE A 360 -8.77 0.61 7.01
CA ILE A 360 -9.98 0.51 6.20
C ILE A 360 -10.06 -0.81 5.41
N CYS A 361 -8.92 -1.40 5.08
CA CYS A 361 -8.82 -2.62 4.27
C CYS A 361 -7.51 -3.36 4.53
N CYS A 362 -7.55 -4.69 4.46
CA CYS A 362 -6.37 -5.54 4.37
C CYS A 362 -6.30 -6.20 2.99
N LEU A 363 -5.22 -5.95 2.25
CA LEU A 363 -4.95 -6.58 0.96
C LEU A 363 -4.41 -8.00 1.15
N VAL A 364 -5.04 -8.95 0.46
CA VAL A 364 -4.67 -10.37 0.50
C VAL A 364 -4.48 -10.85 -0.94
N GLY A 365 -3.33 -11.49 -1.20
CA GLY A 365 -3.08 -12.14 -2.48
C GLY A 365 -3.83 -13.47 -2.57
N MET A 366 -4.50 -13.70 -3.69
CA MET A 366 -5.31 -14.89 -3.93
C MET A 366 -5.04 -15.40 -5.35
N ASP A 367 -4.67 -16.67 -5.48
CA ASP A 367 -4.32 -17.31 -6.76
C ASP A 367 -5.25 -18.47 -7.14
N SER A 368 -6.32 -18.71 -6.38
CA SER A 368 -7.34 -19.70 -6.71
C SER A 368 -8.71 -19.24 -6.24
N VAL A 369 -9.76 -19.80 -6.85
CA VAL A 369 -11.14 -19.58 -6.41
C VAL A 369 -11.33 -20.06 -4.97
N GLN A 370 -10.69 -21.18 -4.60
CA GLN A 370 -10.76 -21.71 -3.24
C GLN A 370 -10.17 -20.72 -2.22
N GLN A 371 -9.00 -20.15 -2.47
CA GLN A 371 -8.42 -19.13 -1.58
C GLN A 371 -9.31 -17.89 -1.46
N VAL A 372 -9.98 -17.47 -2.54
CA VAL A 372 -10.98 -16.38 -2.46
C VAL A 372 -12.06 -16.73 -1.44
N MET A 373 -12.65 -17.93 -1.55
CA MET A 373 -13.71 -18.37 -0.65
C MET A 373 -13.24 -18.53 0.79
N ASP A 374 -12.08 -19.16 1.02
CA ASP A 374 -11.52 -19.38 2.37
C ASP A 374 -11.19 -18.05 3.08
N ASN A 375 -10.62 -17.10 2.35
CA ASN A 375 -10.31 -15.77 2.89
C ASN A 375 -11.57 -14.96 3.21
N LEU A 376 -12.63 -15.10 2.40
CA LEU A 376 -13.93 -14.49 2.66
C LEU A 376 -14.64 -15.11 3.86
N GLU A 377 -14.56 -16.43 3.99
CA GLU A 377 -15.09 -17.18 5.15
C GLU A 377 -14.46 -16.64 6.45
N LEU A 378 -13.13 -16.49 6.46
CA LEU A 378 -12.40 -15.94 7.59
C LEU A 378 -12.73 -14.46 7.84
N ALA A 379 -12.83 -13.64 6.79
CA ALA A 379 -13.03 -12.21 6.94
C ALA A 379 -14.43 -11.84 7.47
N ASN A 380 -15.45 -12.62 7.13
CA ASN A 380 -16.86 -12.27 7.36
C ASN A 380 -17.62 -13.20 8.33
N TYR A 381 -17.22 -14.47 8.49
CA TYR A 381 -18.06 -15.48 9.15
C TYR A 381 -17.37 -16.13 10.34
N THR A 382 -16.09 -16.48 10.20
CA THR A 382 -15.38 -17.27 11.20
C THR A 382 -14.60 -16.36 12.15
N LYS A 383 -14.98 -16.40 13.44
CA LYS A 383 -14.08 -15.95 14.51
C LYS A 383 -13.13 -17.09 14.87
N ILE A 384 -11.88 -16.76 15.17
CA ILE A 384 -10.97 -17.74 15.74
C ILE A 384 -11.50 -18.21 17.10
N THR A 385 -11.30 -19.49 17.39
CA THR A 385 -11.70 -20.12 18.66
C THR A 385 -10.82 -19.65 19.82
N ASP A 386 -11.25 -19.87 21.07
CA ASP A 386 -10.44 -19.55 22.25
C ASP A 386 -9.10 -20.30 22.27
N VAL A 387 -9.07 -21.52 21.72
CA VAL A 387 -7.84 -22.31 21.59
C VAL A 387 -6.89 -21.64 20.59
N GLU A 388 -7.40 -21.26 19.42
CA GLU A 388 -6.66 -20.54 18.39
C GLU A 388 -6.12 -19.19 18.90
N GLN A 389 -6.94 -18.44 19.64
CA GLN A 389 -6.52 -17.20 20.31
C GLN A 389 -5.36 -17.45 21.28
N ARG A 390 -5.47 -18.45 22.17
CA ARG A 390 -4.39 -18.79 23.11
C ARG A 390 -3.11 -19.22 22.40
N VAL A 391 -3.23 -19.94 21.29
CA VAL A 391 -2.08 -20.35 20.47
C VAL A 391 -1.44 -19.12 19.83
N ARG A 392 -2.24 -18.22 19.23
CA ARG A 392 -1.78 -16.95 18.68
C ARG A 392 -0.99 -16.13 19.72
N ASP A 393 -1.55 -15.93 20.90
CA ASP A 393 -0.89 -15.17 21.97
C ASP A 393 0.40 -15.82 22.46
N ARG A 394 0.48 -17.15 22.38
CA ARG A 394 1.68 -17.91 22.79
C ARG A 394 2.78 -17.82 21.73
N ILE A 395 2.46 -17.95 20.44
CA ILE A 395 3.46 -17.85 19.38
C ILE A 395 4.00 -16.43 19.25
N MET A 396 3.14 -15.42 19.45
CA MET A 396 3.55 -14.01 19.46
C MET A 396 4.59 -13.78 20.55
N ARG A 397 4.24 -14.07 21.81
CA ARG A 397 5.16 -13.87 22.95
C ARG A 397 6.45 -14.68 22.88
N ARG A 398 6.36 -15.94 22.42
CA ARG A 398 7.50 -16.87 22.47
C ARG A 398 8.48 -16.69 21.32
N TYR A 399 7.99 -16.42 20.12
CA TYR A 399 8.79 -16.42 18.90
C TYR A 399 8.84 -15.04 18.26
N LEU A 400 7.69 -14.41 18.06
CA LEU A 400 7.62 -13.23 17.19
C LEU A 400 7.99 -11.93 17.90
N ASP A 401 7.65 -11.74 19.19
CA ASP A 401 7.92 -10.52 19.94
C ASP A 401 9.42 -10.25 20.12
N ARG A 402 10.23 -11.32 20.07
CA ARG A 402 11.69 -11.27 20.11
C ARG A 402 12.31 -10.61 18.88
N LEU A 403 11.59 -10.60 17.77
CA LEU A 403 12.03 -9.94 16.55
C LEU A 403 12.02 -8.41 16.71
N GLU A 404 11.36 -7.84 17.72
CA GLU A 404 11.31 -6.39 17.93
C GLU A 404 10.88 -5.59 16.67
N ASN A 405 9.94 -6.14 15.89
CA ASN A 405 9.49 -5.61 14.59
C ASN A 405 10.58 -5.56 13.50
N ALA A 406 11.63 -6.38 13.63
CA ALA A 406 12.60 -6.61 12.58
C ALA A 406 11.88 -6.98 11.28
N GLY A 407 12.29 -6.29 10.22
CA GLY A 407 11.83 -6.51 8.87
C GLY A 407 13.04 -6.67 7.94
N TRP A 408 12.77 -6.49 6.66
CA TRP A 408 13.78 -6.52 5.59
C TRP A 408 13.84 -5.18 4.86
N GLU A 409 13.46 -4.12 5.56
CA GLU A 409 13.67 -2.74 5.12
C GLU A 409 15.18 -2.50 4.98
N GLY A 410 15.59 -1.68 4.01
CA GLY A 410 17.01 -1.47 3.74
C GLY A 410 17.74 -2.62 3.03
N VAL A 411 17.23 -3.85 2.98
CA VAL A 411 17.93 -4.98 2.32
C VAL A 411 18.02 -4.74 0.81
N ASP A 412 16.89 -4.46 0.17
CA ASP A 412 16.83 -4.13 -1.26
C ASP A 412 17.67 -2.87 -1.56
N VAL A 413 17.66 -1.91 -0.62
CA VAL A 413 18.40 -0.64 -0.72
C VAL A 413 19.91 -0.85 -0.69
N ALA A 414 20.41 -1.62 0.28
CA ALA A 414 21.82 -1.93 0.40
C ALA A 414 22.32 -2.69 -0.82
N GLN A 415 21.52 -3.64 -1.33
CA GLN A 415 21.83 -4.37 -2.56
C GLN A 415 21.85 -3.43 -3.78
N TYR A 416 20.86 -2.54 -3.89
CA TYR A 416 20.75 -1.54 -4.94
C TYR A 416 21.99 -0.65 -5.03
N TRP A 417 22.36 0.00 -3.93
CA TRP A 417 23.51 0.91 -3.89
C TRP A 417 24.85 0.18 -4.07
N LYS A 418 24.99 -1.02 -3.50
CA LYS A 418 26.17 -1.87 -3.72
C LYS A 418 26.34 -2.20 -5.21
N LYS A 419 25.23 -2.49 -5.91
CA LYS A 419 25.24 -2.79 -7.34
C LYS A 419 25.54 -1.55 -8.18
N LEU A 420 24.89 -0.42 -7.91
CA LEU A 420 25.18 0.85 -8.60
C LEU A 420 26.65 1.26 -8.46
N LYS A 421 27.23 1.13 -7.26
CA LYS A 421 28.65 1.40 -7.02
C LYS A 421 29.54 0.49 -7.86
N LYS A 422 29.21 -0.80 -7.95
CA LYS A 422 29.94 -1.76 -8.80
C LYS A 422 29.85 -1.40 -10.30
N LEU A 423 28.74 -0.79 -10.73
CA LEU A 423 28.52 -0.37 -12.13
C LEU A 423 29.08 1.03 -12.44
N GLY A 424 29.61 1.76 -11.46
CA GLY A 424 30.05 3.16 -11.65
C GLY A 424 28.92 4.15 -11.87
N LEU A 425 27.67 3.76 -11.54
CA LEU A 425 26.46 4.55 -11.82
C LEU A 425 25.96 5.36 -10.62
N THR A 426 26.72 5.42 -9.52
CA THR A 426 26.34 6.17 -8.31
C THR A 426 26.08 7.64 -8.61
N ALA A 427 26.85 8.25 -9.52
CA ALA A 427 26.65 9.64 -9.95
C ALA A 427 25.34 9.82 -10.74
N LEU A 428 24.92 8.85 -11.55
CA LEU A 428 23.66 8.90 -12.30
C LEU A 428 22.41 8.76 -11.42
N ALA A 429 22.56 8.14 -10.24
CA ALA A 429 21.52 8.01 -9.22
C ALA A 429 21.49 9.18 -8.23
N THR A 430 22.56 9.98 -8.12
CA THR A 430 22.72 11.08 -7.15
C THR A 430 22.78 12.48 -7.77
N HIS A 431 23.05 12.59 -9.08
CA HIS A 431 23.14 13.87 -9.80
C HIS A 431 22.20 13.91 -11.01
N ARG A 432 20.89 13.89 -10.76
CA ARG A 432 19.91 14.37 -11.74
C ARG A 432 19.11 15.50 -11.09
N HIS A 433 19.55 16.72 -11.33
CA HIS A 433 18.88 17.94 -10.86
C HIS A 433 17.49 18.05 -11.52
N SER A 434 16.52 18.54 -10.74
CA SER A 434 15.14 18.82 -11.15
C SER A 434 15.10 19.58 -12.48
N SER A 435 14.50 18.99 -13.51
CA SER A 435 14.29 19.67 -14.80
C SER A 435 12.91 20.34 -14.79
N VAL A 436 12.82 21.49 -14.14
CA VAL A 436 11.62 22.35 -14.15
C VAL A 436 11.23 22.75 -15.59
N GLU A 437 12.15 22.65 -16.54
CA GLU A 437 11.95 22.95 -17.97
C GLU A 437 11.17 21.88 -18.76
N SER A 438 10.98 20.66 -18.23
CA SER A 438 10.31 19.56 -18.95
C SER A 438 8.77 19.66 -18.95
N LEU A 439 8.18 20.48 -18.08
CA LEU A 439 6.74 20.63 -17.99
C LEU A 439 6.16 21.36 -19.21
N ALA A 440 6.89 22.34 -19.77
CA ALA A 440 6.43 23.14 -20.89
C ALA A 440 6.25 22.36 -22.21
N SER A 441 7.13 21.39 -22.49
CA SER A 441 7.09 20.60 -23.73
C SER A 441 6.02 19.50 -23.71
N THR A 442 5.68 18.99 -22.54
CA THR A 442 4.65 17.95 -22.37
C THR A 442 3.23 18.53 -22.50
N LEU A 443 3.04 19.82 -22.17
CA LEU A 443 1.76 20.53 -22.24
C LEU A 443 1.16 20.59 -23.65
N ASN A 444 1.98 20.63 -24.70
CA ASN A 444 1.49 20.70 -26.09
C ASN A 444 0.88 19.39 -26.60
N GLY A 445 1.10 18.26 -25.93
CA GLY A 445 0.50 16.97 -26.28
C GLY A 445 -0.91 16.73 -25.73
N PHE A 446 -1.35 17.53 -24.74
CA PHE A 446 -2.61 17.33 -24.03
C PHE A 446 -3.79 18.19 -24.53
N SER A 447 -3.56 19.13 -25.48
CA SER A 447 -4.57 20.10 -25.93
C SER A 447 -5.24 19.79 -27.28
N LEU A 448 -4.93 18.68 -27.95
CA LEU A 448 -5.55 18.33 -29.22
C LEU A 448 -6.39 17.08 -29.04
N TYR A 449 -7.65 17.20 -28.59
CA TYR A 449 -8.80 16.36 -28.95
C TYR A 449 -10.06 16.79 -28.15
N SER A 450 -10.58 17.98 -28.43
CA SER A 450 -11.99 18.41 -28.27
C SER A 450 -12.08 19.83 -28.87
N SER A 451 -12.99 20.26 -29.72
CA SER A 451 -14.34 19.83 -30.06
C SER A 451 -14.82 20.60 -31.31
N ASN A 452 -15.77 20.00 -32.04
CA ASN A 452 -16.89 20.62 -32.75
C ASN A 452 -16.63 21.71 -33.80
N SER A 453 -16.79 21.32 -35.07
CA SER A 453 -17.29 22.21 -36.13
C SER A 453 -18.82 22.16 -36.17
N SER A 454 -19.45 23.31 -35.92
CA SER A 454 -20.84 23.55 -36.33
C SER A 454 -21.01 24.99 -36.78
N SER A 455 -21.74 25.09 -37.91
CA SER A 455 -22.38 26.24 -38.55
C SER A 455 -21.51 27.37 -39.10
N GLU A 456 -21.54 27.55 -40.43
CA GLU A 456 -22.43 28.57 -41.00
C GLU A 456 -22.75 28.33 -42.48
N LEU A 457 -24.02 28.56 -42.82
CA LEU A 457 -24.61 28.49 -44.14
C LEU A 457 -24.03 29.55 -45.07
N ARG A 458 -23.76 29.17 -46.33
CA ARG A 458 -23.96 30.05 -47.51
C ARG A 458 -24.03 29.21 -48.79
N THR A 459 -25.19 29.21 -49.43
CA THR A 459 -25.37 28.97 -50.87
C THR A 459 -26.02 30.24 -51.46
N PRO A 460 -26.10 30.43 -52.80
CA PRO A 460 -25.39 29.81 -53.91
C PRO A 460 -24.80 30.85 -54.91
N ARG A 461 -23.95 30.45 -55.86
CA ARG A 461 -24.01 30.98 -57.24
C ARG A 461 -23.29 30.12 -58.27
N ARG A 462 -24.01 29.96 -59.39
CA ARG A 462 -23.75 29.18 -60.60
C ARG A 462 -22.53 29.61 -61.42
N ARG A 463 -21.96 28.63 -62.14
CA ARG A 463 -21.49 28.56 -63.55
C ARG A 463 -20.27 27.61 -63.56
N ARG A 464 -20.00 26.72 -64.50
CA ARG A 464 -20.62 26.03 -65.67
C ARG A 464 -19.52 24.99 -66.09
N PRO A 465 -19.80 23.99 -66.95
CA PRO A 465 -18.94 22.81 -67.07
C PRO A 465 -17.87 22.94 -68.15
N PHE A 466 -16.73 22.26 -67.93
CA PHE A 466 -16.00 21.47 -68.92
C PHE A 466 -15.31 20.32 -68.20
#